data_AF-A0A8J2HQW4-F1
#
_entry.id   AF-A0A8J2HQW4-F1
#
_cell.length_a   1.000
_cell.length_b   1.000
_cell.length_c   1.000
_cell.angle_alpha   90.00
_cell.angle_beta   90.00
_cell.angle_gamma   90.00
#
_symmetry.space_group_name_H-M   'P 1'
#
loop_
_entity.id
_entity.type
_entity.pdbx_description
1 polymer ?
#
loop_
_entity_poly.entity_id
_entity_poly.type
_entity_poly.pdbx_seq_one_letter_code
_entity_poly.pdbx_strand_id
1 'polypeptide(L)'
;MSSNNAKALFACSRCFGRHPFEELSPGQQLCKECRGSYPVVKCTYCRSEFQQTVKGNTCTICKKCEQNVKAYGKPSACEYCNTIAAFIGSKCQRCTNSEKRYGPPVTCEQCKQKLKGHNKRPHRVDVTKLPPQPEPAEVNGPTPLKVARMVGVHDPHDPNSSDHVVAVTQLKEKIAHLQKQLSQKDNQLLTKDRQITDLKAKNFTSETELRNKMKLTEKEYESKVATMQSKISTLLKEVATLSKSTKRADRLAATKNEASTNSGSGTDSPIP
;
A
#
# COMPACT_ATOMS: atom_id res chain seq x y z
N MET A 1 40.01 -10.92 13.63
CA MET A 1 38.61 -10.62 14.00
C MET A 1 37.98 -9.83 12.87
N SER A 2 37.27 -10.50 11.96
CA SER A 2 36.56 -9.81 10.87
C SER A 2 35.07 -9.83 11.19
N SER A 3 34.62 -8.82 11.93
CA SER A 3 33.21 -8.59 12.19
C SER A 3 32.52 -8.22 10.87
N ASN A 4 32.04 -9.22 10.14
CA ASN A 4 31.05 -9.02 9.10
C ASN A 4 29.77 -8.51 9.78
N ASN A 5 29.66 -7.19 9.87
CA ASN A 5 28.42 -6.53 10.25
C ASN A 5 27.41 -6.74 9.11
N ALA A 6 26.77 -7.90 9.12
CA ALA A 6 25.72 -8.25 8.17
C ALA A 6 24.53 -7.34 8.43
N LYS A 7 24.51 -6.19 7.75
CA LYS A 7 23.36 -5.28 7.76
C LYS A 7 22.14 -6.06 7.30
N ALA A 8 21.06 -6.01 8.09
CA ALA A 8 19.82 -6.68 7.75
C ALA A 8 19.33 -6.19 6.37
N LEU A 9 19.12 -7.15 5.47
CA LEU A 9 18.62 -6.86 4.12
C LEU A 9 17.10 -7.11 4.05
N PHE A 10 16.41 -6.20 3.41
CA PHE A 10 14.96 -6.18 3.26
C PHE A 10 14.59 -6.35 1.79
N ALA A 11 13.47 -7.04 1.53
CA ALA A 11 13.02 -7.28 0.17
C ALA A 11 12.29 -6.06 -0.40
N CYS A 12 12.65 -5.67 -1.62
CA CYS A 12 11.86 -4.73 -2.40
C CYS A 12 10.48 -5.33 -2.67
N SER A 13 9.40 -4.60 -2.40
CA SER A 13 8.02 -5.08 -2.61
C SER A 13 7.66 -5.34 -4.09
N ARG A 14 8.55 -5.01 -5.04
CA ARG A 14 8.30 -5.15 -6.48
C ARG A 14 9.23 -6.13 -7.18
N CYS A 15 10.54 -5.94 -7.09
CA CYS A 15 11.52 -6.84 -7.69
C CYS A 15 11.94 -7.99 -6.75
N PHE A 16 11.53 -7.95 -5.48
CA PHE A 16 11.95 -8.88 -4.43
C PHE A 16 13.48 -8.95 -4.21
N GLY A 17 14.24 -8.04 -4.81
CA GLY A 17 15.66 -7.84 -4.56
C GLY A 17 15.93 -7.46 -3.11
N ARG A 18 17.08 -7.87 -2.58
CA ARG A 18 17.48 -7.61 -1.19
C ARG A 18 18.30 -6.33 -1.12
N HIS A 19 17.82 -5.37 -0.34
CA HIS A 19 18.45 -4.06 -0.17
C HIS A 19 18.55 -3.69 1.31
N PRO A 20 19.55 -2.89 1.72
CA PRO A 20 19.57 -2.24 3.03
C PRO A 20 18.28 -1.42 3.24
N PHE A 21 17.87 -1.26 4.50
CA PHE A 21 16.64 -0.53 4.84
C PHE A 21 16.67 0.91 4.31
N GLU A 22 17.82 1.57 4.39
CA GLU A 22 18.05 2.96 3.99
C GLU A 22 17.84 3.18 2.48
N GLU A 23 17.97 2.11 1.69
CA GLU A 23 17.77 2.15 0.24
C GLU A 23 16.32 1.92 -0.19
N LEU A 24 15.43 1.59 0.75
CA LEU A 24 14.03 1.27 0.49
C LEU A 24 13.05 2.43 0.75
N SER A 25 11.99 2.45 -0.05
CA SER A 25 10.71 3.13 0.18
C SER A 25 10.32 3.39 1.62
N PRO A 26 10.31 4.60 2.19
CA PRO A 26 9.46 4.87 3.33
C PRO A 26 8.01 4.51 2.97
N GLY A 27 7.41 3.57 3.70
CA GLY A 27 6.05 3.08 3.47
C GLY A 27 5.93 1.93 2.47
N GLN A 28 6.46 2.07 1.24
CA GLN A 28 6.26 1.08 0.17
C GLN A 28 7.40 0.08 -0.02
N GLN A 29 8.52 0.24 0.67
CA GLN A 29 9.69 -0.64 0.58
C GLN A 29 10.13 -0.93 -0.86
N LEU A 30 10.26 0.11 -1.71
CA LEU A 30 10.77 -0.03 -3.08
C LEU A 30 12.24 0.37 -3.17
N CYS A 31 13.05 -0.43 -3.88
CA CYS A 31 14.44 -0.09 -4.18
C CYS A 31 14.54 1.10 -5.14
N LYS A 32 15.72 1.71 -5.23
CA LYS A 32 15.96 2.91 -6.07
C LYS A 32 15.57 2.71 -7.53
N GLU A 33 15.90 1.56 -8.12
CA GLU A 33 15.56 1.22 -9.51
C GLU A 33 14.04 1.08 -9.71
N CYS A 34 13.36 0.42 -8.78
CA CYS A 34 11.92 0.28 -8.82
C CYS A 34 11.22 1.63 -8.58
N ARG A 35 11.80 2.55 -7.81
CA ARG A 35 11.26 3.91 -7.69
C ARG A 35 11.43 4.72 -8.98
N GLY A 36 12.58 4.64 -9.65
CA GLY A 36 12.82 5.36 -10.90
C GLY A 36 11.96 4.85 -12.06
N SER A 37 11.56 3.58 -12.02
CA SER A 37 10.74 2.95 -13.05
C SER A 37 9.27 3.40 -13.08
N TYR A 38 8.79 4.10 -12.05
CA TYR A 38 7.41 4.56 -11.96
C TYR A 38 7.37 5.98 -11.40
N PRO A 39 6.49 6.87 -11.88
CA PRO A 39 6.37 8.21 -11.30
C PRO A 39 5.53 8.20 -10.02
N VAL A 40 5.85 9.09 -9.08
CA VAL A 40 4.96 9.44 -7.96
C VAL A 40 3.93 10.43 -8.48
N VAL A 41 2.65 10.12 -8.27
CA VAL A 41 1.52 10.96 -8.72
C VAL A 41 0.57 11.26 -7.57
N LYS A 42 -0.27 12.29 -7.75
CA LYS A 42 -1.31 12.66 -6.78
C LYS A 42 -2.64 12.01 -7.15
N CYS A 43 -3.33 11.49 -6.15
CA CYS A 43 -4.66 10.94 -6.32
C CYS A 43 -5.67 12.03 -6.68
N THR A 44 -6.46 11.83 -7.73
CA THR A 44 -7.50 12.76 -8.18
C THR A 44 -8.50 13.10 -7.07
N TYR A 45 -8.91 12.11 -6.27
CA TYR A 45 -9.89 12.29 -5.21
C TYR A 45 -9.25 12.77 -3.90
N CYS A 46 -8.36 11.98 -3.30
CA CYS A 46 -7.84 12.30 -1.96
C CYS A 46 -6.60 13.20 -1.95
N ARG A 47 -6.04 13.52 -3.12
CA ARG A 47 -4.81 14.33 -3.31
C ARG A 47 -3.55 13.80 -2.63
N SER A 48 -3.61 12.60 -2.05
CA SER A 48 -2.44 11.91 -1.50
C SER A 48 -1.49 11.50 -2.63
N GLU A 49 -0.20 11.65 -2.38
CA GLU A 49 0.86 11.17 -3.27
C GLU A 49 1.00 9.65 -3.15
N PHE A 50 1.15 8.98 -4.27
CA PHE A 50 1.38 7.54 -4.32
C PHE A 50 2.24 7.18 -5.53
N GLN A 51 3.03 6.13 -5.39
CA GLN A 51 3.82 5.57 -6.47
C GLN A 51 2.92 4.75 -7.41
N GLN A 52 3.04 4.96 -8.72
CA GLN A 52 2.41 4.06 -9.69
C GLN A 52 3.05 2.66 -9.66
N THR A 53 2.27 1.63 -9.98
CA THR A 53 2.73 0.24 -9.95
C THR A 53 2.66 -0.47 -11.30
N VAL A 54 2.09 0.18 -12.32
CA VAL A 54 1.83 -0.41 -13.64
C VAL A 54 2.47 0.47 -14.70
N LYS A 55 3.29 -0.11 -15.58
CA LYS A 55 3.87 0.61 -16.72
C LYS A 55 2.79 0.66 -17.81
N GLY A 56 2.52 1.84 -18.36
CA GLY A 56 1.57 2.03 -19.46
C GLY A 56 0.23 2.67 -19.09
N ASN A 57 -0.27 2.48 -17.86
CA ASN A 57 -1.51 3.10 -17.39
C ASN A 57 -1.23 4.05 -16.23
N THR A 58 -1.31 5.36 -16.49
CA THR A 58 -1.22 6.40 -15.46
C THR A 58 -2.51 6.44 -14.64
N CYS A 59 -2.72 5.44 -13.77
CA CYS A 59 -3.86 5.47 -12.86
C CYS A 59 -3.70 6.69 -11.93
N THR A 60 -4.57 7.67 -12.08
CA THR A 60 -4.58 8.91 -11.30
C THR A 60 -5.31 8.75 -9.98
N ILE A 61 -5.83 7.56 -9.68
CA ILE A 61 -6.60 7.25 -8.47
C ILE A 61 -5.80 6.24 -7.64
N CYS A 62 -5.59 6.53 -6.34
CA CYS A 62 -4.90 5.58 -5.46
C CYS A 62 -5.79 4.35 -5.17
N LYS A 63 -5.18 3.20 -4.86
CA LYS A 63 -5.89 1.93 -4.58
C LYS A 63 -7.05 2.07 -3.59
N LYS A 64 -6.88 2.90 -2.55
CA LYS A 64 -7.93 3.16 -1.55
C LYS A 64 -9.14 3.86 -2.15
N CYS A 65 -8.91 4.90 -2.95
CA CYS A 65 -9.99 5.60 -3.64
C CYS A 65 -10.61 4.74 -4.73
N GLU A 66 -9.82 3.90 -5.42
CA GLU A 66 -10.34 2.95 -6.42
C GLU A 66 -11.32 1.95 -5.79
N GLN A 67 -10.96 1.37 -4.64
CA GLN A 67 -11.85 0.48 -3.88
C GLN A 67 -13.12 1.20 -3.45
N ASN A 68 -13.02 2.43 -2.94
CA ASN A 68 -14.18 3.21 -2.55
C ASN A 68 -15.08 3.55 -3.75
N VAL A 69 -14.52 3.84 -4.93
CA VAL A 69 -15.31 4.04 -6.15
C VAL A 69 -16.07 2.77 -6.52
N LYS A 70 -15.44 1.59 -6.42
CA LYS A 70 -16.09 0.31 -6.70
C LYS A 70 -17.23 0.01 -5.71
N ALA A 71 -17.06 0.37 -4.44
CA ALA A 71 -18.04 0.09 -3.39
C ALA A 71 -19.18 1.12 -3.30
N TYR A 72 -18.89 2.41 -3.49
CA TYR A 72 -19.81 3.51 -3.21
C TYR A 72 -20.07 4.43 -4.42
N GLY A 73 -19.39 4.20 -5.54
CA GLY A 73 -19.48 5.07 -6.72
C GLY A 73 -18.65 6.35 -6.60
N LYS A 74 -18.99 7.34 -7.44
CA LYS A 74 -18.25 8.61 -7.49
C LYS A 74 -18.51 9.42 -6.20
N PRO A 75 -17.46 9.92 -5.52
CA PRO A 75 -17.62 10.68 -4.29
C PRO A 75 -18.24 12.05 -4.54
N SER A 76 -18.91 12.60 -3.53
CA SER A 76 -19.37 13.98 -3.51
C SER A 76 -18.30 14.94 -3.00
N ALA A 77 -18.54 16.25 -3.15
CA ALA A 77 -17.69 17.29 -2.59
C ALA A 77 -17.81 17.34 -1.06
N CYS A 78 -16.69 17.35 -0.37
CA CYS A 78 -16.68 17.44 1.09
C CYS A 78 -17.09 18.84 1.58
N GLU A 79 -18.04 18.91 2.52
CA GLU A 79 -18.52 20.17 3.11
C GLU A 79 -17.43 21.03 3.78
N TYR A 80 -16.33 20.43 4.23
CA TYR A 80 -15.27 21.13 4.99
C TYR A 80 -14.10 21.57 4.13
N CYS A 81 -13.75 20.81 3.08
CA CYS A 81 -12.56 21.09 2.28
C CYS A 81 -12.84 21.19 0.78
N ASN A 82 -14.10 21.05 0.37
CA ASN A 82 -14.59 21.06 -1.02
C ASN A 82 -13.86 20.10 -1.97
N THR A 83 -13.12 19.14 -1.42
CA THR A 83 -12.46 18.10 -2.20
C THR A 83 -13.48 17.02 -2.52
N ILE A 84 -13.57 16.62 -3.79
CA ILE A 84 -14.45 15.55 -4.27
C ILE A 84 -13.91 14.19 -3.77
N ALA A 85 -14.19 13.89 -2.51
CA ALA A 85 -13.65 12.74 -1.79
C ALA A 85 -14.56 12.27 -0.63
N ALA A 86 -15.79 12.76 -0.55
CA ALA A 86 -16.80 12.25 0.35
C ALA A 86 -17.48 11.03 -0.29
N PHE A 87 -16.91 9.84 -0.02
CA PHE A 87 -17.45 8.58 -0.53
C PHE A 87 -18.66 8.09 0.26
N ILE A 88 -18.77 8.51 1.52
CA ILE A 88 -19.86 8.14 2.42
C ILE A 88 -20.28 9.42 3.17
N GLY A 89 -21.54 9.81 3.03
CA GLY A 89 -22.07 11.04 3.61
C GLY A 89 -21.53 12.32 2.97
N SER A 90 -21.40 13.38 3.75
CA SER A 90 -21.06 14.73 3.27
C SER A 90 -19.61 15.16 3.51
N LYS A 91 -18.81 14.34 4.19
CA LYS A 91 -17.43 14.67 4.60
C LYS A 91 -16.42 13.66 4.06
N CYS A 92 -15.27 14.15 3.59
CA CYS A 92 -14.16 13.26 3.24
C CYS A 92 -13.58 12.60 4.51
N GLN A 93 -12.98 11.41 4.36
CA GLN A 93 -12.42 10.66 5.49
C GLN A 93 -11.42 11.49 6.33
N ARG A 94 -10.65 12.37 5.68
CA ARG A 94 -9.65 13.20 6.36
C ARG A 94 -10.33 14.27 7.23
N CYS A 95 -11.40 14.90 6.75
CA CYS A 95 -12.20 15.85 7.53
C CYS A 95 -12.96 15.15 8.66
N THR A 96 -13.57 14.00 8.40
CA THR A 96 -14.23 13.18 9.45
C THR A 96 -13.27 12.81 10.57
N ASN A 97 -12.04 12.39 10.23
CA ASN A 97 -11.03 12.06 11.23
C ASN A 97 -10.50 13.30 11.98
N SER A 98 -10.37 14.43 11.29
CA SER A 98 -9.95 15.70 11.91
C SER A 98 -10.98 16.17 12.93
N GLU A 99 -12.26 16.11 12.58
CA GLU A 99 -13.36 16.52 13.45
C GLU A 99 -13.48 15.64 14.70
N LYS A 100 -13.31 14.32 14.56
CA LYS A 100 -13.24 13.42 15.71
C LYS A 100 -12.10 13.75 16.67
N ARG A 101 -10.99 14.30 16.18
CA ARG A 101 -9.80 14.56 17.00
C ARG A 101 -9.73 15.98 17.55
N TYR A 102 -10.21 16.96 16.78
CA TYR A 102 -10.03 18.38 17.07
C TYR A 102 -11.33 19.17 17.12
N GLY A 103 -12.48 18.54 16.84
CA GLY A 103 -13.77 19.20 16.75
C GLY A 103 -14.06 19.82 15.38
N PRO A 104 -15.26 20.41 15.21
CA PRO A 104 -15.68 21.02 13.95
C PRO A 104 -14.76 22.19 13.53
N PRO A 105 -14.62 22.48 12.22
CA PRO A 105 -13.75 23.56 11.76
C PRO A 105 -14.21 24.91 12.28
N VAL A 106 -13.33 25.61 12.99
CA VAL A 106 -13.56 26.98 13.45
C VAL A 106 -13.19 27.98 12.35
N THR A 107 -13.95 29.06 12.25
CA THR A 107 -13.65 30.20 11.38
C THR A 107 -12.48 31.00 11.96
N CYS A 108 -11.51 31.33 11.11
CA CYS A 108 -10.41 32.22 11.47
C CYS A 108 -10.95 33.65 11.68
N GLU A 109 -10.88 34.18 12.90
CA GLU A 109 -11.32 35.55 13.25
C GLU A 109 -10.59 36.63 12.42
N GLN A 110 -9.28 36.46 12.18
CA GLN A 110 -8.45 37.45 11.47
C GLN A 110 -8.67 37.46 9.95
N CYS A 111 -9.04 36.33 9.36
CA CYS A 111 -9.07 36.14 7.92
C CYS A 111 -10.46 35.81 7.37
N LYS A 112 -11.47 35.71 8.25
CA LYS A 112 -12.90 35.38 7.98
C LYS A 112 -13.14 34.13 7.12
N GLN A 113 -12.09 33.35 6.83
CA GLN A 113 -12.20 32.10 6.05
C GLN A 113 -12.38 30.91 6.99
N LYS A 114 -13.29 30.00 6.60
CA LYS A 114 -13.37 28.66 7.20
C LYS A 114 -12.05 27.94 6.92
N LEU A 115 -11.32 27.58 7.98
CA LEU A 115 -10.08 26.83 7.85
C LEU A 115 -10.40 25.47 7.22
N LYS A 116 -9.96 25.28 5.97
CA LYS A 116 -10.01 23.96 5.31
C LYS A 116 -9.17 23.03 6.19
N GLY A 117 -9.77 21.98 6.73
CA GLY A 117 -9.18 21.08 7.76
C GLY A 117 -7.94 20.28 7.34
N HIS A 118 -7.21 20.73 6.32
CA HIS A 118 -6.01 20.13 5.74
C HIS A 118 -4.84 21.11 5.63
N ASN A 119 -5.01 22.38 6.00
CA ASN A 119 -3.86 23.28 6.09
C ASN A 119 -2.98 22.78 7.22
N LYS A 120 -1.78 22.35 6.81
CA LYS A 120 -0.71 21.83 7.65
C LYS A 120 -0.66 22.60 8.97
N ARG A 121 -0.56 21.83 10.06
CA ARG A 121 -0.03 22.18 11.38
C ARG A 121 0.34 23.68 11.49
N PRO A 122 -0.23 24.46 12.42
CA PRO A 122 0.31 25.77 12.75
C PRO A 122 1.82 25.62 12.91
N HIS A 123 2.58 26.48 12.23
CA HIS A 123 4.02 26.48 12.19
C HIS A 123 4.58 26.43 13.63
N ARG A 124 4.90 25.24 14.14
CA ARG A 124 5.74 25.12 15.33
C ARG A 124 7.11 25.61 14.89
N VAL A 125 7.58 26.69 15.50
CA VAL A 125 8.98 27.07 15.41
C VAL A 125 9.85 25.84 15.74
N ASP A 126 10.78 25.55 14.85
CA ASP A 126 11.71 24.44 14.98
C ASP A 126 12.67 24.79 16.13
N VAL A 127 12.46 24.19 17.30
CA VAL A 127 13.20 24.51 18.53
C VAL A 127 14.70 24.24 18.36
N THR A 128 15.06 23.40 17.38
CA THR A 128 16.43 23.06 16.99
C THR A 128 17.13 24.12 16.13
N LYS A 129 16.44 25.21 15.77
CA LYS A 129 16.99 26.34 14.98
C LYS A 129 17.10 27.66 15.75
N LEU A 130 16.80 27.67 17.04
CA LEU A 130 17.07 28.83 17.89
C LEU A 130 18.59 28.94 18.14
N PRO A 131 19.17 30.16 18.08
CA PRO A 131 20.53 30.37 18.56
C PRO A 131 20.63 29.95 20.04
N PRO A 132 21.75 29.35 20.49
CA PRO A 132 21.98 29.12 21.91
C PRO A 132 21.91 30.46 22.64
N GLN A 133 21.10 30.54 23.69
CA GLN A 133 21.16 31.64 24.66
C GLN A 133 22.58 31.65 25.26
N PRO A 134 23.28 32.80 25.30
CA PRO A 134 24.53 32.88 26.03
C PRO A 134 24.27 32.72 27.54
N GLU A 135 25.05 31.83 28.16
CA GLU A 135 25.10 31.57 29.59
C GLU A 135 25.29 32.89 30.39
N PRO A 136 24.64 33.07 31.56
CA PRO A 136 24.80 34.27 32.36
C PRO A 136 26.17 34.27 33.04
N ALA A 137 27.07 35.14 32.57
CA ALA A 137 28.31 35.45 33.25
C ALA A 137 28.03 36.30 34.51
N GLU A 138 28.66 35.89 35.61
CA GLU A 138 28.69 36.60 36.89
C GLU A 138 29.23 38.03 36.74
N VAL A 139 28.53 39.04 37.28
CA VAL A 139 29.12 40.37 37.49
C VAL A 139 28.67 40.93 38.84
N ASN A 140 29.66 41.15 39.71
CA ASN A 140 29.61 41.87 40.98
C ASN A 140 29.46 43.40 40.73
N GLY A 141 28.42 44.02 41.34
CA GLY A 141 28.05 45.44 41.62
C GLY A 141 28.76 46.68 40.99
N PRO A 142 28.39 47.94 41.36
CA PRO A 142 27.22 48.41 42.11
C PRO A 142 26.40 49.58 41.45
N THR A 143 25.13 49.64 41.86
CA THR A 143 24.19 50.79 42.08
C THR A 143 23.80 51.84 41.01
N PRO A 144 22.56 52.40 41.11
CA PRO A 144 21.82 52.95 39.97
C PRO A 144 21.59 54.47 40.02
N LEU A 145 21.51 55.13 38.85
CA LEU A 145 20.96 56.49 38.73
C LEU A 145 19.44 56.46 38.50
N LYS A 146 18.75 57.21 39.37
CA LYS A 146 17.32 57.45 39.44
C LYS A 146 16.78 58.14 38.18
N VAL A 147 15.69 57.60 37.61
CA VAL A 147 14.66 58.39 36.90
C VAL A 147 13.28 57.93 37.38
N ALA A 148 12.36 58.88 37.39
CA ALA A 148 11.27 59.03 38.34
C ALA A 148 10.10 58.03 38.25
N ARG A 149 9.45 57.87 39.41
CA ARG A 149 8.17 57.21 39.68
C ARG A 149 7.04 57.70 38.76
N MET A 150 6.22 56.74 38.34
CA MET A 150 4.77 56.87 38.41
C MET A 150 4.19 55.66 39.16
N VAL A 151 3.23 55.98 40.01
CA VAL A 151 2.74 55.21 41.16
C VAL A 151 1.64 54.25 40.71
N GLY A 152 1.80 52.99 41.05
CA GLY A 152 0.83 51.91 40.87
C GLY A 152 1.40 50.61 41.43
N VAL A 153 1.94 50.68 42.65
CA VAL A 153 2.58 49.55 43.35
C VAL A 153 1.49 48.71 44.00
N HIS A 154 1.27 47.52 43.45
CA HIS A 154 1.10 46.34 44.29
C HIS A 154 2.23 45.38 43.91
N ASP A 155 3.36 45.53 44.59
CA ASP A 155 4.47 44.58 44.66
C ASP A 155 4.66 44.34 46.17
N PRO A 156 4.84 43.10 46.66
CA PRO A 156 6.05 42.36 46.30
C PRO A 156 5.84 40.90 45.94
N HIS A 157 6.48 40.48 44.84
CA HIS A 157 7.01 39.12 44.74
C HIS A 157 7.94 38.87 45.92
N ASP A 158 7.45 38.11 46.90
CA ASP A 158 8.27 37.49 47.92
C ASP A 158 9.11 36.36 47.26
N PRO A 159 10.46 36.44 47.29
CA PRO A 159 11.35 35.39 46.78
C PRO A 159 11.22 34.07 47.55
N ASN A 160 10.44 34.04 48.62
CA ASN A 160 10.13 32.88 49.45
C ASN A 160 8.63 32.56 49.51
N SER A 161 7.84 32.98 48.50
CA SER A 161 6.46 32.50 48.41
C SER A 161 6.46 31.00 48.10
N SER A 162 6.21 30.20 49.13
CA SER A 162 5.96 28.75 49.11
C SER A 162 5.22 28.30 47.83
N ASP A 163 4.26 29.09 47.37
CA ASP A 163 3.45 28.84 46.18
C ASP A 163 4.25 28.70 44.88
N HIS A 164 5.31 29.48 44.68
CA HIS A 164 6.11 29.38 43.47
C HIS A 164 6.96 28.10 43.46
N VAL A 165 7.48 27.71 44.63
CA VAL A 165 8.22 26.44 44.81
C VAL A 165 7.28 25.24 44.66
N VAL A 166 6.07 25.33 45.20
CA VAL A 166 5.01 24.31 45.04
C VAL A 166 4.61 24.19 43.57
N ALA A 167 4.40 25.30 42.86
CA ALA A 167 4.05 25.29 41.43
C ALA A 167 5.17 24.67 40.57
N VAL A 168 6.43 25.01 40.83
CA VAL A 168 7.58 24.40 40.13
C VAL A 168 7.67 22.90 40.43
N THR A 169 7.39 22.47 41.67
CA THR A 169 7.39 21.06 42.06
C THR A 169 6.28 20.29 41.34
N GLN A 170 5.06 20.81 41.32
CA GLN A 170 3.93 20.22 40.56
C GLN A 170 4.21 20.13 39.06
N LEU A 171 4.88 21.13 38.47
CA LEU A 171 5.29 21.10 37.07
C LEU A 171 6.37 20.04 36.81
N LYS A 172 7.36 19.91 37.70
CA LYS A 172 8.39 18.86 37.63
C LYS A 172 7.77 17.46 37.71
N GLU A 173 6.79 17.26 38.59
CA GLU A 173 6.05 16.00 38.70
C GLU A 173 5.24 15.69 37.45
N LYS A 174 4.55 16.68 36.87
CA LYS A 174 3.86 16.53 35.57
C LYS A 174 4.82 16.17 34.44
N ILE A 175 5.99 16.81 34.39
CA ILE A 175 7.02 16.50 33.39
C ILE A 175 7.53 15.07 33.58
N ALA A 176 7.84 14.66 34.81
CA ALA A 176 8.28 13.29 35.11
C ALA A 176 7.21 12.25 34.75
N HIS A 177 5.94 12.54 35.04
CA HIS A 177 4.82 11.68 34.67
C HIS A 177 4.69 11.53 33.15
N LEU A 178 4.76 12.64 32.40
CA LEU A 178 4.69 12.64 30.94
C LEU A 178 5.91 11.94 30.32
N GLN A 179 7.11 12.12 30.86
CA GLN A 179 8.32 11.40 30.43
C GLN A 179 8.18 9.89 30.63
N LYS A 180 7.60 9.45 31.76
CA LYS A 180 7.29 8.04 32.00
C LYS A 180 6.25 7.48 31.03
N GLN A 181 5.22 8.26 30.70
CA GLN A 181 4.24 7.84 29.69
C GLN A 181 4.88 7.71 28.30
N LEU A 182 5.75 8.64 27.91
CA LEU A 182 6.47 8.58 26.64
C LEU A 182 7.36 7.33 26.56
N SER A 183 8.16 7.06 27.59
CA SER A 183 9.01 5.86 27.60
C SER A 183 8.20 4.56 27.56
N GLN A 184 7.03 4.52 28.21
CA GLN A 184 6.13 3.38 28.11
C GLN A 184 5.57 3.21 26.69
N LYS A 185 5.20 4.30 26.02
CA LYS A 185 4.72 4.28 24.63
C LYS A 185 5.81 3.86 23.66
N ASP A 186 7.04 4.30 23.86
CA ASP A 186 8.19 3.92 23.02
C ASP A 186 8.49 2.42 23.15
N ASN A 187 8.47 1.87 24.37
CA ASN A 187 8.61 0.42 24.57
C ASN A 187 7.48 -0.38 23.91
N GLN A 188 6.24 0.10 23.98
CA GLN A 188 5.10 -0.52 23.28
C GLN A 188 5.28 -0.48 21.77
N LEU A 189 5.77 0.64 21.23
CA LEU A 189 6.01 0.83 19.81
C LEU A 189 7.09 -0.13 19.30
N LEU A 190 8.22 -0.23 20.00
CA LEU A 190 9.29 -1.21 19.70
C LEU A 190 8.78 -2.66 19.71
N THR A 191 7.94 -3.00 20.69
CA THR A 191 7.33 -4.35 20.77
C THR A 191 6.45 -4.63 19.55
N LYS A 192 5.64 -3.64 19.13
CA LYS A 192 4.79 -3.77 17.94
C LYS A 192 5.61 -3.85 16.65
N ASP A 193 6.69 -3.08 16.53
CA ASP A 193 7.56 -3.14 15.35
C ASP A 193 8.26 -4.51 15.21
N ARG A 194 8.64 -5.12 16.33
CA ARG A 194 9.13 -6.51 16.35
C ARG A 194 8.06 -7.49 15.88
N GLN A 195 6.85 -7.41 16.41
CA GLN A 195 5.72 -8.25 15.98
C GLN A 195 5.39 -8.08 14.48
N ILE A 196 5.43 -6.84 13.97
CA ILE A 196 5.22 -6.56 12.54
C ILE A 196 6.30 -7.24 11.71
N THR A 197 7.55 -7.21 12.17
CA THR A 197 8.68 -7.86 11.47
C THR A 197 8.49 -9.37 11.42
N ASP A 198 8.14 -10.00 12.54
CA ASP A 198 7.88 -11.44 12.61
C ASP A 198 6.70 -11.87 11.74
N LEU A 199 5.61 -11.10 11.76
CA LEU A 199 4.44 -11.35 10.92
C LEU A 199 4.77 -11.18 9.43
N LYS A 200 5.57 -10.17 9.07
CA LYS A 200 6.05 -10.00 7.69
C LYS A 200 6.88 -11.18 7.23
N ALA A 201 7.77 -11.70 8.09
CA ALA A 201 8.58 -12.88 7.77
C ALA A 201 7.69 -14.12 7.55
N LYS A 202 6.74 -14.39 8.45
CA LYS A 202 5.78 -15.50 8.32
C LYS A 202 4.89 -15.37 7.08
N ASN A 203 4.45 -14.15 6.77
CA ASN A 203 3.64 -13.92 5.58
C ASN A 203 4.45 -14.17 4.31
N PHE A 204 5.73 -13.77 4.28
CA PHE A 204 6.62 -14.03 3.15
C PHE A 204 6.85 -15.53 2.93
N THR A 205 7.12 -16.31 4.00
CA THR A 205 7.30 -17.76 3.89
C THR A 205 6.02 -18.43 3.40
N SER A 206 4.88 -18.10 4.00
CA SER A 206 3.58 -18.65 3.60
C SER A 206 3.21 -18.30 2.17
N GLU A 207 3.42 -17.05 1.73
CA GLU A 207 3.14 -16.65 0.34
C GLU A 207 4.04 -17.39 -0.65
N THR A 208 5.31 -17.61 -0.31
CA THR A 208 6.25 -18.36 -1.15
C THR A 208 5.83 -19.82 -1.29
N GLU A 209 5.46 -20.47 -0.19
CA GLU A 209 4.95 -21.85 -0.19
C GLU A 209 3.68 -21.98 -1.04
N LEU A 210 2.72 -21.06 -0.89
CA LEU A 210 1.49 -21.05 -1.68
C LEU A 210 1.77 -20.85 -3.17
N ARG A 211 2.69 -19.93 -3.53
CA ARG A 211 3.10 -19.73 -4.94
C ARG A 211 3.75 -20.97 -5.53
N ASN A 212 4.59 -21.66 -4.76
CA ASN A 212 5.23 -22.90 -5.22
C ASN A 212 4.22 -24.04 -5.38
N LYS A 213 3.30 -24.20 -4.43
CA LYS A 213 2.19 -25.17 -4.53
C LYS A 213 1.33 -24.88 -5.76
N MET A 214 0.95 -23.63 -5.99
CA MET A 214 0.15 -23.23 -7.15
C MET A 214 0.86 -23.57 -8.47
N LYS A 215 2.15 -23.25 -8.60
CA LYS A 215 2.94 -23.61 -9.79
C LYS A 215 3.08 -25.12 -9.99
N LEU A 216 3.25 -25.89 -8.91
CA LEU A 216 3.34 -27.34 -8.99
C LEU A 216 2.02 -27.94 -9.48
N THR A 217 0.91 -27.52 -8.85
CA THR A 217 -0.44 -27.96 -9.22
C THR A 217 -0.80 -27.56 -10.66
N GLU A 218 -0.42 -26.36 -11.09
CA GLU A 218 -0.59 -25.90 -12.48
C GLU A 218 0.15 -26.81 -13.48
N LYS A 219 1.43 -27.12 -13.23
CA LYS A 219 2.21 -28.06 -14.06
C LYS A 219 1.62 -29.47 -14.09
N GLU A 220 1.12 -29.95 -12.96
CA GLU A 220 0.45 -31.26 -12.88
C GLU A 220 -0.83 -31.29 -13.73
N TYR A 221 -1.64 -30.23 -13.68
CA TYR A 221 -2.83 -30.13 -14.52
C TYR A 221 -2.47 -30.02 -15.99
N GLU A 222 -1.44 -29.25 -16.34
CA GLU A 222 -0.95 -29.12 -17.72
C GLU A 222 -0.47 -30.48 -18.27
N SER A 223 0.27 -31.25 -17.47
CA SER A 223 0.70 -32.61 -17.81
C SER A 223 -0.48 -33.58 -18.00
N LYS A 224 -1.49 -33.51 -17.13
CA LYS A 224 -2.73 -34.30 -17.26
C LYS A 224 -3.48 -33.93 -18.54
N VAL A 225 -3.60 -32.63 -18.84
CA VAL A 225 -4.25 -32.13 -20.07
C VAL A 225 -3.49 -32.62 -21.30
N ALA A 226 -2.16 -32.52 -21.33
CA ALA A 226 -1.33 -33.02 -22.43
C ALA A 226 -1.51 -34.53 -22.63
N THR A 227 -1.55 -35.30 -21.55
CA THR A 227 -1.80 -36.75 -21.58
C THR A 227 -3.19 -37.07 -22.15
N MET A 228 -4.22 -36.36 -21.70
CA MET A 228 -5.58 -36.54 -22.23
C MET A 228 -5.68 -36.14 -23.71
N GLN A 229 -5.07 -35.03 -24.12
CA GLN A 229 -5.04 -34.59 -25.51
C GLN A 229 -4.33 -35.62 -26.41
N SER A 230 -3.23 -36.22 -25.94
CA SER A 230 -2.55 -37.30 -26.66
C SER A 230 -3.46 -38.52 -26.83
N LYS A 231 -4.14 -38.96 -25.77
CA LYS A 231 -5.10 -40.07 -25.83
C LYS A 231 -6.26 -39.79 -26.78
N ILE A 232 -6.83 -38.58 -26.73
CA ILE A 232 -7.90 -38.16 -27.65
C ILE A 232 -7.41 -38.23 -29.10
N SER A 233 -6.21 -37.72 -29.38
CA SER A 233 -5.61 -37.79 -30.72
C SER A 233 -5.42 -39.22 -31.21
N THR A 234 -4.93 -40.12 -30.35
CA THR A 234 -4.76 -41.55 -30.69
C THR A 234 -6.10 -42.23 -30.95
N LEU A 235 -7.09 -42.04 -30.06
CA LEU A 235 -8.42 -42.61 -30.23
C LEU A 235 -9.13 -42.09 -31.50
N LEU A 236 -9.00 -40.80 -31.81
CA LEU A 236 -9.53 -40.25 -33.06
C LEU A 236 -8.90 -40.90 -34.30
N LYS A 237 -7.59 -41.19 -34.26
CA LYS A 237 -6.89 -41.91 -35.34
C LYS A 237 -7.38 -43.35 -35.47
N GLU A 238 -7.56 -44.06 -34.35
CA GLU A 238 -8.09 -45.43 -34.34
C GLU A 238 -9.53 -45.50 -34.87
N VAL A 239 -10.39 -44.57 -34.47
CA VAL A 239 -11.76 -44.48 -35.01
C VAL A 239 -11.74 -44.20 -36.52
N ALA A 240 -10.82 -43.34 -36.99
CA ALA A 240 -10.67 -43.06 -38.42
C ALA A 240 -10.14 -44.27 -39.22
N THR A 241 -9.25 -45.08 -38.65
CA THR A 241 -8.76 -46.30 -39.32
C THR A 241 -9.82 -47.40 -39.35
N LEU A 242 -10.52 -47.62 -38.24
CA LEU A 242 -11.61 -48.59 -38.16
C LEU A 242 -12.78 -48.22 -39.07
N SER A 243 -13.21 -46.95 -39.08
CA SER A 243 -14.27 -46.52 -40.00
C SER A 243 -13.89 -46.68 -41.48
N LYS A 244 -12.62 -46.49 -41.84
CA LYS A 244 -12.11 -46.76 -43.20
C LYS A 244 -12.06 -48.27 -43.51
N SER A 245 -11.68 -49.11 -42.56
CA SER A 245 -11.64 -50.57 -42.77
C SER A 245 -13.05 -51.14 -42.92
N THR A 246 -14.03 -50.69 -42.13
CA THR A 246 -15.45 -51.07 -42.29
C THR A 246 -15.99 -50.67 -43.66
N LYS A 247 -15.76 -49.43 -44.11
CA LYS A 247 -16.16 -48.99 -45.46
C LYS A 247 -15.52 -49.80 -46.58
N ARG A 248 -14.28 -50.28 -46.40
CA ARG A 248 -13.61 -51.16 -47.36
C ARG A 248 -14.22 -52.56 -47.36
N ALA A 249 -14.51 -53.12 -46.19
CA ALA A 249 -15.18 -54.41 -46.05
C ALA A 249 -16.57 -54.39 -46.70
N ASP A 250 -17.35 -53.33 -46.49
CA ASP A 250 -18.67 -53.15 -47.13
C ASP A 250 -18.56 -53.07 -48.66
N ARG A 251 -17.56 -52.33 -49.19
CA ARG A 251 -17.33 -52.29 -50.65
C ARG A 251 -16.92 -53.64 -51.22
N LEU A 252 -16.04 -54.37 -50.54
CA LEU A 252 -15.60 -55.71 -50.94
C LEU A 252 -16.77 -56.72 -50.91
N ALA A 253 -17.67 -56.61 -49.93
CA ALA A 253 -18.88 -57.40 -49.85
C ALA A 253 -19.87 -57.06 -50.99
N ALA A 254 -20.05 -55.77 -51.32
CA ALA A 254 -20.89 -55.33 -52.43
C ALA A 254 -20.37 -55.83 -53.79
N THR A 255 -19.06 -55.77 -54.04
CA THR A 255 -18.46 -56.28 -55.30
C THR A 255 -18.56 -57.80 -55.45
N LYS A 256 -18.63 -58.57 -54.36
CA LYS A 256 -18.83 -60.03 -54.41
C LYS A 256 -20.28 -60.41 -54.75
N ASN A 257 -21.26 -59.59 -54.41
CA ASN A 257 -22.66 -59.82 -54.76
C ASN A 257 -22.96 -59.49 -56.24
N GLU A 258 -22.29 -58.50 -56.83
CA GLU A 258 -22.49 -58.17 -58.26
C GLU A 258 -21.80 -59.15 -59.23
N ALA A 259 -20.78 -59.88 -58.78
CA ALA A 259 -20.11 -60.91 -59.60
C ALA A 259 -20.96 -62.18 -59.83
N SER A 260 -22.12 -62.32 -59.19
CA SER A 260 -23.00 -63.50 -59.34
C SER A 260 -24.18 -63.30 -60.29
N THR A 261 -24.36 -62.12 -60.91
CA THR A 261 -25.55 -61.84 -61.75
C THR A 261 -25.26 -61.41 -63.19
N ASN A 262 -24.00 -61.28 -63.63
CA ASN A 262 -23.72 -60.89 -65.01
C ASN A 262 -23.33 -62.08 -65.91
N SER A 263 -24.36 -62.86 -66.30
CA SER A 263 -24.33 -63.69 -67.51
C SER A 263 -25.15 -62.99 -68.59
N GLY A 264 -24.55 -61.99 -69.24
CA GLY A 264 -25.13 -61.27 -70.38
C GLY A 264 -24.49 -61.77 -71.68
N SER A 265 -25.26 -62.53 -72.47
CA SER A 265 -24.86 -63.01 -73.80
C SER A 265 -24.74 -61.87 -74.80
N GLY A 266 -23.53 -61.58 -75.26
CA GLY A 266 -23.30 -60.75 -76.44
C GLY A 266 -23.38 -61.62 -77.70
N THR A 267 -24.53 -61.63 -78.37
CA THR A 267 -24.65 -62.21 -79.71
C THR A 267 -24.25 -61.18 -80.76
N ASP A 268 -23.13 -61.50 -81.39
CA ASP A 268 -22.60 -60.98 -82.64
C ASP A 268 -23.59 -61.10 -83.81
N SER A 269 -23.71 -60.05 -84.63
CA SER A 269 -24.18 -60.11 -86.02
C SER A 269 -23.91 -58.78 -86.74
N PRO A 270 -23.14 -58.78 -87.85
CA PRO A 270 -22.94 -57.61 -88.71
C PRO A 270 -23.88 -57.62 -89.93
N ILE A 271 -23.81 -56.52 -90.72
CA ILE A 271 -24.22 -56.33 -92.14
C ILE A 271 -25.53 -55.51 -92.33
N PRO A 272 -25.72 -54.74 -93.44
CA PRO A 272 -24.76 -54.10 -94.38
C PRO A 272 -24.71 -52.57 -94.28
#